data_AF-A0A2I0WP67-F1
#
_entry.id   AF-A0A2I0WP67-F1
#
_cell.length_a   1.000
_cell.length_b   1.000
_cell.length_c   1.000
_cell.angle_alpha   90.00
_cell.angle_beta   90.00
_cell.angle_gamma   90.00
#
_symmetry.space_group_name_H-M   'P 1'
#
loop_
_entity.id
_entity.type
_entity.pdbx_description
1 polymer ?
#
loop_
_entity_poly.entity_id
_entity_poly.type
_entity_poly.pdbx_seq_one_letter_code
_entity_poly.pdbx_strand_id
1 'polypeptide(L)'
;MRRSFAKLSCSDDTKKEEPSEVPHSGQPSQPPSEQHIDYESDEAVEEESVEEALEIEEFVDSEEESLEEDYSDLNSPSHFFDESDYQQFQVQMSNNAISVTDAYFIDYGDAHHIVISFHDWTKSFMSLTIDNETIYEVDTSSQSVGNTLLDIEDLVVYFEWDLDVKPMKFSFRTRGLLLGGGGNDENNWGDYEVLNLIEIEVTED
;
A
#
# COMPACT_ATOMS: atom_id res chain seq x y z
N MET A 1 6.22 -21.04 -38.88
CA MET A 1 6.70 -19.75 -39.42
C MET A 1 7.47 -19.04 -38.31
N ARG A 2 8.76 -18.77 -38.52
CA ARG A 2 9.67 -18.18 -37.52
C ARG A 2 9.73 -16.66 -37.74
N ARG A 3 9.54 -15.85 -36.69
CA ARG A 3 9.82 -14.40 -36.72
C ARG A 3 11.13 -14.14 -36.00
N SER A 4 11.98 -13.38 -36.69
CA SER A 4 13.39 -13.14 -36.39
C SER A 4 13.53 -11.89 -35.52
N PHE A 5 14.46 -11.93 -34.57
CA PHE A 5 14.89 -10.77 -33.78
C PHE A 5 15.85 -9.90 -34.59
N ALA A 6 15.60 -8.59 -34.64
CA ALA A 6 16.54 -7.62 -35.16
C ALA A 6 17.41 -7.08 -34.03
N LYS A 7 18.72 -7.40 -34.10
CA LYS A 7 19.78 -6.75 -33.33
C LYS A 7 20.07 -5.40 -33.97
N LEU A 8 20.08 -4.32 -33.19
CA LEU A 8 20.73 -3.07 -33.57
C LEU A 8 21.99 -2.90 -32.72
N SER A 9 23.09 -2.71 -33.45
CA SER A 9 24.47 -2.52 -33.03
C SER A 9 24.91 -1.19 -33.64
N CYS A 10 25.57 -0.34 -32.85
CA CYS A 10 26.52 0.72 -33.24
C CYS A 10 27.28 1.08 -31.94
N SER A 11 28.54 0.63 -31.76
CA SER A 11 29.80 1.28 -32.19
C SER A 11 30.09 2.54 -31.36
N ASP A 12 30.90 2.51 -30.29
CA ASP A 12 32.36 2.32 -30.16
C ASP A 12 33.22 3.55 -30.53
N ASP A 13 34.12 3.86 -29.60
CA ASP A 13 35.41 4.56 -29.70
C ASP A 13 35.50 6.10 -29.83
N THR A 14 36.03 6.78 -28.80
CA THR A 14 37.42 7.31 -28.84
C THR A 14 37.93 7.93 -27.51
N LYS A 15 38.95 7.27 -26.94
CA LYS A 15 40.21 7.73 -26.28
C LYS A 15 40.36 9.15 -25.68
N LYS A 16 40.91 9.21 -24.45
CA LYS A 16 42.28 9.67 -24.05
C LYS A 16 42.37 9.81 -22.51
N GLU A 17 43.15 8.98 -21.81
CA GLU A 17 44.48 9.31 -21.23
C GLU A 17 44.62 10.71 -20.61
N GLU A 18 44.62 10.83 -19.27
CA GLU A 18 45.84 10.96 -18.44
C GLU A 18 45.51 10.89 -16.93
N PRO A 19 46.49 10.51 -16.07
CA PRO A 19 46.30 10.34 -14.63
C PRO A 19 46.67 11.62 -13.87
N SER A 20 45.91 11.97 -12.83
CA SER A 20 46.35 12.94 -11.84
C SER A 20 46.05 12.41 -10.44
N GLU A 21 47.03 11.68 -9.91
CA GLU A 21 47.14 11.45 -8.47
C GLU A 21 47.36 12.81 -7.78
N VAL A 22 46.44 13.20 -6.90
CA VAL A 22 46.70 14.22 -5.90
C VAL A 22 46.30 13.66 -4.53
N PRO A 23 47.25 13.42 -3.62
CA PRO A 23 46.94 13.06 -2.25
C PRO A 23 46.68 14.36 -1.47
N HIS A 24 45.43 14.61 -1.11
CA HIS A 24 45.11 15.60 -0.10
C HIS A 24 44.79 14.89 1.21
N SER A 25 45.85 14.71 2.00
CA SER A 25 45.76 14.55 3.44
C SER A 25 45.33 15.88 4.07
N GLY A 26 44.29 15.85 4.89
CA GLY A 26 43.77 16.99 5.65
C GLY A 26 42.26 17.06 5.45
N GLN A 27 41.41 16.98 6.44
CA GLN A 27 41.52 17.19 7.88
C GLN A 27 40.19 16.64 8.43
N PRO A 28 40.14 15.88 9.53
CA PRO A 28 38.86 15.50 10.12
C PRO A 28 38.19 16.77 10.67
N SER A 29 37.14 17.23 9.98
CA SER A 29 36.24 18.25 10.51
C SER A 29 35.53 17.66 11.73
N GLN A 30 35.87 18.16 12.91
CA GLN A 30 35.13 17.87 14.13
C GLN A 30 33.66 18.29 13.93
N PRO A 31 32.69 17.49 14.38
CA PRO A 31 31.32 17.98 14.52
C PRO A 31 31.26 19.08 15.60
N PRO A 32 30.36 20.07 15.45
CA PRO A 32 30.17 21.10 16.46
C PRO A 32 29.73 20.47 17.79
N SER A 33 30.31 20.99 18.88
CA SER A 33 30.02 20.58 20.24
C SER A 33 28.53 20.66 20.55
N GLU A 34 28.00 19.57 21.11
CA GLU A 34 26.69 19.49 21.72
C GLU A 34 26.56 20.60 22.78
N GLN A 35 25.63 21.54 22.54
CA GLN A 35 25.13 22.40 23.60
C GLN A 35 24.00 21.63 24.30
N HIS A 36 24.29 21.18 25.51
CA HIS A 36 23.30 20.64 26.43
C HIS A 36 22.28 21.75 26.74
N ILE A 37 21.05 21.55 26.28
CA ILE A 37 19.90 22.33 26.76
C ILE A 37 19.33 21.53 27.92
N ASP A 38 19.60 22.00 29.14
CA ASP A 38 18.91 21.53 30.34
C ASP A 38 17.45 22.03 30.24
N TYR A 39 16.56 21.15 29.79
CA TYR A 39 15.12 21.43 29.82
C TYR A 39 14.65 21.28 31.26
N GLU A 40 14.38 22.41 31.92
CA GLU A 40 13.66 22.43 33.19
C GLU A 40 12.28 21.79 32.98
N SER A 41 12.01 20.77 33.81
CA SER A 41 10.69 20.17 33.95
C SER A 41 9.71 21.20 34.48
N ASP A 42 8.74 21.57 33.65
CA ASP A 42 7.53 22.24 34.12
C ASP A 42 6.40 21.21 34.33
N GLU A 43 5.56 21.58 35.29
CA GLU A 43 4.77 20.77 36.20
C GLU A 43 3.68 19.91 35.56
N ALA A 44 3.44 18.77 36.21
CA ALA A 44 2.27 17.93 35.99
C ALA A 44 0.99 18.68 36.37
N VAL A 45 0.09 18.84 35.40
CA VAL A 45 -1.30 19.22 35.66
C VAL A 45 -2.11 17.94 35.85
N GLU A 46 -2.56 17.71 37.07
CA GLU A 46 -3.62 16.75 37.36
C GLU A 46 -4.95 17.33 36.87
N GLU A 47 -5.49 16.79 35.77
CA GLU A 47 -6.87 17.07 35.37
C GLU A 47 -7.77 15.87 35.70
N GLU A 48 -8.41 16.06 36.85
CA GLU A 48 -9.77 15.68 37.25
C GLU A 48 -10.58 14.82 36.26
N SER A 49 -10.77 13.56 36.64
CA SER A 49 -11.72 12.62 36.07
C SER A 49 -13.17 13.09 36.29
N VAL A 50 -13.89 13.41 35.22
CA VAL A 50 -15.35 13.60 35.22
C VAL A 50 -16.01 12.28 34.86
N GLU A 51 -16.58 11.62 35.86
CA GLU A 51 -17.47 10.47 35.68
C GLU A 51 -18.84 10.96 35.19
N GLU A 52 -19.11 10.85 33.89
CA GLU A 52 -20.45 11.09 33.34
C GLU A 52 -21.16 9.75 33.13
N ALA A 53 -22.11 9.48 34.01
CA ALA A 53 -23.02 8.35 33.97
C ALA A 53 -24.02 8.54 32.83
N LEU A 54 -23.98 7.65 31.83
CA LEU A 54 -25.02 7.59 30.80
C LEU A 54 -26.14 6.65 31.26
N GLU A 55 -27.33 7.23 31.36
CA GLU A 55 -28.61 6.57 31.57
C GLU A 55 -28.90 5.60 30.41
N ILE A 56 -29.28 4.38 30.78
CA ILE A 56 -29.70 3.32 29.88
C ILE A 56 -31.16 3.61 29.54
N GLU A 57 -31.42 4.14 28.35
CA GLU A 57 -32.78 4.26 27.80
C GLU A 57 -33.28 2.86 27.38
N GLU A 58 -34.46 2.50 27.90
CA GLU A 58 -35.17 1.25 27.64
C GLU A 58 -35.39 1.02 26.14
N PHE A 59 -34.89 -0.11 25.66
CA PHE A 59 -35.14 -0.60 24.31
C PHE A 59 -36.60 -1.05 24.18
N VAL A 60 -37.35 -0.37 23.32
CA VAL A 60 -38.72 -0.72 22.93
C VAL A 60 -38.68 -1.96 22.05
N ASP A 61 -39.26 -3.04 22.55
CA ASP A 61 -39.50 -4.31 21.85
C ASP A 61 -40.37 -4.03 20.61
N SER A 62 -39.72 -3.96 19.44
CA SER A 62 -40.37 -3.75 18.16
C SER A 62 -40.62 -5.12 17.54
N GLU A 63 -41.90 -5.49 17.52
CA GLU A 63 -42.41 -6.71 16.93
C GLU A 63 -41.93 -6.86 15.48
N GLU A 64 -41.04 -7.83 15.24
CA GLU A 64 -40.57 -8.22 13.91
C GLU A 64 -41.70 -8.88 13.12
N GLU A 65 -42.41 -8.10 12.28
CA GLU A 65 -43.15 -8.66 11.16
C GLU A 65 -42.14 -9.22 10.13
N SER A 66 -42.02 -10.54 10.13
CA SER A 66 -41.26 -11.32 9.16
C SER A 66 -41.91 -11.25 7.79
N LEU A 67 -41.45 -10.33 6.95
CA LEU A 67 -41.70 -10.39 5.51
C LEU A 67 -40.79 -11.46 4.91
N GLU A 68 -41.36 -12.64 4.66
CA GLU A 68 -40.77 -13.68 3.81
C GLU A 68 -40.71 -13.17 2.36
N GLU A 69 -39.71 -12.35 2.05
CA GLU A 69 -39.40 -11.97 0.68
C GLU A 69 -38.59 -13.09 0.00
N ASP A 70 -39.23 -13.73 -0.97
CA ASP A 70 -38.70 -14.80 -1.81
C ASP A 70 -37.66 -14.22 -2.80
N TYR A 71 -36.40 -14.16 -2.36
CA TYR A 71 -35.23 -13.74 -3.16
C TYR A 71 -34.65 -14.85 -4.03
N SER A 72 -35.46 -15.76 -4.58
CA SER A 72 -34.96 -16.92 -5.32
C SER A 72 -34.50 -16.65 -6.77
N ASP A 73 -34.50 -15.39 -7.24
CA ASP A 73 -34.24 -15.09 -8.67
C ASP A 73 -33.37 -13.83 -8.95
N LEU A 74 -32.48 -13.43 -8.02
CA LEU A 74 -31.33 -12.59 -8.40
C LEU A 74 -30.15 -13.50 -8.72
N ASN A 75 -30.24 -14.04 -9.93
CA ASN A 75 -29.16 -14.58 -10.74
C ASN A 75 -27.96 -13.63 -10.63
N SER A 76 -27.09 -13.91 -9.66
CA SER A 76 -25.91 -13.11 -9.39
C SER A 76 -25.09 -13.10 -10.66
N PRO A 77 -24.76 -11.93 -11.23
CA PRO A 77 -23.67 -11.88 -12.18
C PRO A 77 -22.44 -12.23 -11.36
N SER A 78 -22.10 -13.51 -11.29
CA SER A 78 -20.75 -13.95 -11.00
C SER A 78 -19.93 -13.39 -12.16
N HIS A 79 -19.48 -12.15 -12.01
CA HIS A 79 -18.50 -11.54 -12.88
C HIS A 79 -17.26 -12.42 -12.68
N PHE A 80 -17.15 -13.43 -13.52
CA PHE A 80 -15.99 -14.28 -13.59
C PHE A 80 -14.85 -13.34 -13.94
N PHE A 81 -14.03 -13.02 -12.94
CA PHE A 81 -12.67 -12.59 -13.20
C PHE A 81 -12.10 -13.58 -14.19
N ASP A 82 -11.69 -13.09 -15.37
CA ASP A 82 -10.90 -13.93 -16.24
C ASP A 82 -9.59 -14.19 -15.48
N GLU A 83 -9.10 -15.43 -15.50
CA GLU A 83 -7.97 -15.86 -14.67
C GLU A 83 -6.68 -15.05 -14.99
N SER A 84 -6.69 -14.28 -16.08
CA SER A 84 -5.66 -13.34 -16.50
C SER A 84 -5.47 -12.13 -15.58
N ASP A 85 -6.47 -11.77 -14.78
CA ASP A 85 -6.52 -10.46 -14.09
C ASP A 85 -6.03 -10.59 -12.63
N TYR A 86 -5.26 -11.65 -12.36
CA TYR A 86 -4.78 -12.01 -11.03
C TYR A 86 -3.27 -12.24 -11.02
N GLN A 87 -2.57 -11.48 -10.19
CA GLN A 87 -1.14 -11.58 -9.97
C GLN A 87 -0.86 -11.95 -8.52
N GLN A 88 -0.14 -13.04 -8.31
CA GLN A 88 0.24 -13.49 -6.98
C GLN A 88 1.76 -13.53 -6.83
N PHE A 89 2.27 -12.86 -5.80
CA PHE A 89 3.67 -12.81 -5.43
C PHE A 89 3.87 -13.46 -4.07
N GLN A 90 4.81 -14.40 -3.99
CA GLN A 90 5.30 -14.94 -2.72
C GLN A 90 6.69 -14.35 -2.49
N VAL A 91 6.82 -13.55 -1.44
CA VAL A 91 8.06 -12.83 -1.14
C VAL A 91 8.51 -13.05 0.29
N GLN A 92 9.80 -12.86 0.51
CA GLN A 92 10.42 -12.91 1.82
C GLN A 92 10.71 -11.49 2.29
N MET A 93 10.43 -11.22 3.56
CA MET A 93 10.79 -9.94 4.16
C MET A 93 12.30 -9.87 4.39
N SER A 94 12.93 -8.79 3.93
CA SER A 94 14.35 -8.53 4.13
C SER A 94 14.56 -7.10 4.64
N ASN A 95 15.32 -6.94 5.72
CA ASN A 95 15.55 -5.63 6.35
C ASN A 95 14.26 -4.84 6.63
N ASN A 96 13.24 -5.53 7.19
CA ASN A 96 11.91 -4.97 7.45
C ASN A 96 11.18 -4.44 6.21
N ALA A 97 11.57 -4.86 5.01
CA ALA A 97 10.93 -4.45 3.77
C ALA A 97 10.66 -5.65 2.86
N ILE A 98 9.60 -5.52 2.07
CA ILE A 98 9.30 -6.38 0.92
C ILE A 98 9.37 -5.54 -0.34
N SER A 99 9.78 -6.18 -1.43
CA SER A 99 9.94 -5.54 -2.72
C SER A 99 9.41 -6.49 -3.79
N VAL A 100 8.47 -6.00 -4.59
CA VAL A 100 7.93 -6.69 -5.76
C VAL A 100 8.20 -5.83 -6.97
N THR A 101 8.94 -6.38 -7.94
CA THR A 101 9.11 -5.77 -9.26
C THR A 101 8.11 -6.38 -10.23
N ASP A 102 7.83 -5.67 -11.32
CA ASP A 102 6.97 -6.16 -12.40
C ASP A 102 5.52 -6.40 -11.95
N ALA A 103 4.98 -5.52 -11.09
CA ALA A 103 3.57 -5.50 -10.72
C ALA A 103 2.78 -4.62 -11.70
N TYR A 104 1.66 -5.12 -12.21
CA TYR A 104 0.84 -4.40 -13.18
C TYR A 104 -0.51 -4.03 -12.56
N PHE A 105 -0.85 -2.74 -12.45
CA PHE A 105 -2.17 -2.35 -11.92
C PHE A 105 -3.30 -2.50 -12.94
N ILE A 106 -2.98 -2.48 -14.23
CA ILE A 106 -3.92 -2.69 -15.34
C ILE A 106 -3.32 -3.63 -16.37
N ASP A 107 -4.17 -4.37 -17.06
CA ASP A 107 -3.76 -5.22 -18.17
C ASP A 107 -3.08 -4.41 -19.28
N TYR A 108 -1.92 -4.88 -19.73
CA TYR A 108 -1.07 -4.21 -20.73
C TYR A 108 -0.56 -2.82 -20.31
N GLY A 109 -0.62 -2.48 -19.02
CA GLY A 109 -0.03 -1.27 -18.45
C GLY A 109 1.49 -1.35 -18.31
N ASP A 110 2.06 -0.27 -17.78
CA ASP A 110 3.47 -0.24 -17.39
C ASP A 110 3.69 -1.09 -16.12
N ALA A 111 4.90 -1.61 -16.00
CA ALA A 111 5.33 -2.39 -14.83
C ALA A 111 5.74 -1.42 -13.72
N HIS A 112 5.26 -1.68 -12.50
CA HIS A 112 5.56 -0.87 -11.32
C HIS A 112 6.44 -1.63 -10.33
N HIS A 113 7.23 -0.87 -9.57
CA HIS A 113 8.01 -1.36 -8.44
C HIS A 113 7.30 -1.02 -7.13
N ILE A 114 6.78 -2.04 -6.45
CA ILE A 114 6.10 -1.91 -5.17
C ILE A 114 7.08 -2.25 -4.04
N VAL A 115 7.22 -1.36 -3.06
CA VAL A 115 7.95 -1.58 -1.82
C VAL A 115 7.05 -1.30 -0.64
N ILE A 116 6.90 -2.29 0.25
CA ILE A 116 6.26 -2.10 1.55
C ILE A 116 7.34 -2.25 2.60
N SER A 117 7.52 -1.24 3.44
CA SER A 117 8.56 -1.20 4.45
C SER A 117 7.99 -0.90 5.82
N PHE A 118 8.66 -1.40 6.85
CA PHE A 118 8.33 -1.17 8.24
C PHE A 118 9.47 -0.45 8.93
N HIS A 119 9.15 0.57 9.73
CA HIS A 119 10.16 1.37 10.43
C HIS A 119 10.98 0.53 11.42
N ASP A 120 10.36 -0.48 12.02
CA ASP A 120 10.96 -1.33 13.03
C ASP A 120 10.50 -2.79 12.93
N TRP A 121 11.17 -3.65 13.70
CA TRP A 121 10.84 -5.06 13.90
C TRP A 121 9.47 -5.28 14.54
N THR A 122 8.96 -4.30 15.28
CA THR A 122 7.61 -4.34 15.85
C THR A 122 6.53 -4.04 14.81
N LYS A 123 6.93 -3.64 13.59
CA LYS A 123 6.03 -3.28 12.50
C LYS A 123 5.03 -2.23 12.98
N SER A 124 5.50 -1.24 13.72
CA SER A 124 4.65 -0.18 14.29
C SER A 124 4.22 0.84 13.24
N PHE A 125 5.01 1.01 12.19
CA PHE A 125 4.77 1.97 11.13
C PHE A 125 5.06 1.34 9.79
N MET A 126 4.07 1.35 8.90
CA MET A 126 4.15 0.82 7.54
C MET A 126 4.19 1.96 6.53
N SER A 127 5.08 1.86 5.54
CA SER A 127 5.18 2.77 4.41
C SER A 127 5.06 1.98 3.11
N LEU A 128 4.20 2.43 2.22
CA LEU A 128 3.99 1.90 0.87
C LEU A 128 4.57 2.89 -0.14
N THR A 129 5.50 2.40 -0.95
CA THR A 129 6.19 3.13 -2.00
C THR A 129 5.94 2.44 -3.34
N ILE A 130 5.58 3.21 -4.37
CA ILE A 130 5.42 2.75 -5.75
C ILE A 130 6.34 3.60 -6.63
N ASP A 131 7.15 2.97 -7.47
CA ASP A 131 8.09 3.64 -8.39
C ASP A 131 8.96 4.71 -7.72
N ASN A 132 9.47 4.35 -6.54
CA ASN A 132 10.31 5.20 -5.69
C ASN A 132 9.61 6.42 -5.07
N GLU A 133 8.28 6.52 -5.17
CA GLU A 133 7.46 7.54 -4.50
C GLU A 133 6.65 6.93 -3.35
N THR A 134 6.77 7.49 -2.15
CA THR A 134 5.96 7.07 -1.00
C THR A 134 4.56 7.63 -1.13
N ILE A 135 3.58 6.74 -1.31
CA ILE A 135 2.19 7.12 -1.56
C ILE A 135 1.29 6.97 -0.34
N TYR A 136 1.68 6.14 0.62
CA TYR A 136 0.89 5.89 1.82
C TYR A 136 1.77 5.50 3.00
N GLU A 137 1.40 6.00 4.17
CA GLU A 137 2.03 5.68 5.44
C GLU A 137 0.95 5.53 6.52
N VAL A 138 1.13 4.56 7.41
CA VAL A 138 0.17 4.29 8.48
C VAL A 138 0.86 3.70 9.71
N ASP A 139 0.39 4.14 10.89
CA ASP A 139 0.74 3.53 12.17
C ASP A 139 -0.05 2.22 12.37
N THR A 140 0.62 1.11 12.17
CA THR A 140 0.07 -0.25 12.29
C THR A 140 0.11 -0.78 13.73
N SER A 141 0.63 -0.03 14.70
CA SER A 141 0.63 -0.45 16.11
C SER A 141 -0.77 -0.52 16.72
N SER A 142 -1.69 0.32 16.20
CA SER A 142 -3.10 0.35 16.61
C SER A 142 -4.01 -0.48 15.70
N GLN A 143 -3.54 -0.81 14.49
CA GLN A 143 -4.32 -1.47 13.45
C GLN A 143 -3.46 -2.40 12.58
N SER A 144 -3.42 -3.68 12.95
CA SER A 144 -2.74 -4.75 12.21
C SER A 144 -3.46 -5.19 10.94
N VAL A 145 -4.76 -4.89 10.83
CA VAL A 145 -5.60 -5.18 9.66
C VAL A 145 -6.31 -3.92 9.24
N GLY A 146 -6.17 -3.53 7.97
CA GLY A 146 -6.78 -2.31 7.48
C GLY A 146 -6.83 -2.22 5.97
N ASN A 147 -7.40 -1.12 5.51
CA ASN A 147 -7.50 -0.82 4.10
C ASN A 147 -7.57 0.69 3.87
N THR A 148 -7.25 1.10 2.66
CA THR A 148 -7.32 2.50 2.22
C THR A 148 -7.54 2.55 0.71
N LEU A 149 -8.00 3.71 0.24
CA LEU A 149 -8.08 4.03 -1.17
C LEU A 149 -6.90 4.88 -1.58
N LEU A 150 -6.27 4.50 -2.70
CA LEU A 150 -5.14 5.17 -3.29
C LEU A 150 -5.53 5.69 -4.66
N ASP A 151 -5.06 6.89 -4.99
CA ASP A 151 -5.15 7.49 -6.31
C ASP A 151 -3.77 7.44 -6.95
N ILE A 152 -3.59 6.59 -7.96
CA ILE A 152 -2.31 6.29 -8.61
C ILE A 152 -2.52 6.45 -10.12
N GLU A 153 -1.94 7.50 -10.72
CA GLU A 153 -1.97 7.70 -12.17
C GLU A 153 -3.38 7.66 -12.80
N ASP A 154 -4.34 8.36 -12.19
CA ASP A 154 -5.77 8.32 -12.58
C ASP A 154 -6.43 6.94 -12.37
N LEU A 155 -5.80 6.03 -11.62
CA LEU A 155 -6.38 4.76 -11.20
C LEU A 155 -6.79 4.84 -9.73
N VAL A 156 -7.96 4.27 -9.43
CA VAL A 156 -8.38 4.04 -8.05
C VAL A 156 -7.97 2.64 -7.65
N VAL A 157 -7.05 2.55 -6.70
CA VAL A 157 -6.54 1.29 -6.17
C VAL A 157 -6.98 1.13 -4.73
N TYR A 158 -7.72 0.07 -4.45
CA TYR A 158 -8.05 -0.33 -3.09
C TYR A 158 -6.92 -1.18 -2.53
N PHE A 159 -6.24 -0.66 -1.51
CA PHE A 159 -5.12 -1.31 -0.86
C PHE A 159 -5.57 -1.87 0.49
N GLU A 160 -5.36 -3.17 0.70
CA GLU A 160 -5.70 -3.89 1.92
C GLU A 160 -4.45 -4.55 2.51
N TRP A 161 -4.35 -4.58 3.84
CA TRP A 161 -3.28 -5.28 4.55
C TRP A 161 -3.85 -6.11 5.71
N ASP A 162 -3.26 -7.28 5.91
CA ASP A 162 -3.50 -8.16 7.06
C ASP A 162 -2.14 -8.67 7.56
N LEU A 163 -1.70 -8.09 8.68
CA LEU A 163 -0.42 -8.40 9.33
C LEU A 163 -0.53 -9.54 10.37
N ASP A 164 -1.75 -9.95 10.73
CA ASP A 164 -2.01 -10.96 11.75
C ASP A 164 -2.01 -12.39 11.18
N VAL A 165 -2.31 -12.53 9.90
CA VAL A 165 -2.27 -13.81 9.18
C VAL A 165 -0.82 -14.24 8.85
N LYS A 166 -0.61 -15.56 8.77
CA LYS A 166 0.67 -16.16 8.33
C LYS A 166 0.42 -17.08 7.13
N PRO A 167 0.99 -16.79 5.94
CA PRO A 167 1.82 -15.63 5.60
C PRO A 167 1.05 -14.30 5.70
N MET A 168 1.74 -13.19 5.97
CA MET A 168 1.11 -11.85 5.96
C MET A 168 0.60 -11.55 4.55
N LYS A 169 -0.47 -10.77 4.44
CA LYS A 169 -1.12 -10.52 3.15
C LYS A 169 -1.25 -9.03 2.86
N PHE A 170 -0.97 -8.69 1.61
CA PHE A 170 -1.25 -7.38 1.04
C PHE A 170 -1.99 -7.58 -0.27
N SER A 171 -3.05 -6.80 -0.50
CA SER A 171 -3.86 -6.90 -1.70
C SER A 171 -4.06 -5.53 -2.31
N PHE A 172 -3.91 -5.44 -3.63
CA PHE A 172 -4.22 -4.25 -4.41
C PHE A 172 -5.31 -4.62 -5.41
N ARG A 173 -6.45 -3.95 -5.33
CA ARG A 173 -7.55 -4.11 -6.27
C ARG A 173 -7.69 -2.84 -7.09
N THR A 174 -7.31 -2.89 -8.36
CA THR A 174 -7.48 -1.77 -9.27
C THR A 174 -8.88 -1.78 -9.84
N ARG A 175 -9.54 -0.63 -9.85
CA ARG A 175 -10.82 -0.42 -10.53
C ARG A 175 -10.66 0.54 -11.69
N GLY A 176 -11.36 0.26 -12.78
CA GLY A 176 -11.36 1.12 -13.95
C GLY A 176 -12.15 2.39 -13.70
N LEU A 177 -11.62 3.54 -14.12
CA LEU A 177 -12.45 4.72 -14.29
C LEU A 177 -13.47 4.43 -15.39
N LEU A 178 -14.75 4.65 -15.10
CA LEU A 178 -15.80 4.66 -16.13
C LEU A 178 -15.49 5.77 -17.12
N LEU A 179 -14.80 5.44 -18.22
CA LEU A 179 -14.59 6.30 -19.38
C LEU A 179 -15.93 6.47 -20.12
N GLY A 180 -16.91 7.12 -19.47
CA GLY A 180 -18.16 7.52 -20.09
C GLY A 180 -19.41 7.21 -19.28
N GLY A 181 -19.91 8.19 -18.53
CA GLY A 181 -21.28 8.17 -18.04
C GLY A 181 -21.48 9.04 -16.81
N GLY A 182 -21.77 10.32 -17.01
CA GLY A 182 -22.07 11.25 -15.93
C GLY A 182 -23.26 10.77 -15.07
N GLY A 183 -22.96 10.29 -13.87
CA GLY A 183 -23.90 9.93 -12.82
C GLY A 183 -23.18 10.12 -11.49
N ASN A 184 -23.51 11.21 -10.80
CA ASN A 184 -22.77 11.77 -9.68
C ASN A 184 -23.12 11.06 -8.35
N ASP A 185 -22.89 9.75 -8.27
CA ASP A 185 -23.09 8.96 -7.06
C ASP A 185 -21.74 8.36 -6.62
N GLU A 186 -20.94 9.15 -5.90
CA GLU A 186 -19.59 8.82 -5.41
C GLU A 186 -19.53 7.59 -4.48
N ASN A 187 -20.68 7.04 -4.06
CA ASN A 187 -20.75 5.99 -3.06
C ASN A 187 -21.29 4.64 -3.58
N ASN A 188 -21.62 4.49 -4.86
CA ASN A 188 -22.06 3.19 -5.38
C ASN A 188 -20.88 2.33 -5.85
N TRP A 189 -20.17 1.75 -4.89
CA TRP A 189 -19.01 0.87 -5.11
C TRP A 189 -19.37 -0.47 -5.77
N GLY A 190 -20.66 -0.80 -5.90
CA GLY A 190 -21.13 -2.09 -6.42
C GLY A 190 -20.99 -2.29 -7.92
N ASP A 191 -20.87 -1.19 -8.69
CA ASP A 191 -21.00 -1.23 -10.15
C ASP A 191 -19.65 -1.11 -10.91
N TYR A 192 -18.52 -1.04 -10.19
CA TYR A 192 -17.20 -0.93 -10.83
C TYR A 192 -16.60 -2.30 -11.14
N GLU A 193 -16.21 -2.48 -12.41
CA GLU A 193 -15.41 -3.63 -12.83
C GLU A 193 -14.01 -3.52 -12.19
N VAL A 194 -13.63 -4.55 -11.43
CA VAL A 194 -12.26 -4.70 -10.95
C VAL A 194 -11.40 -5.11 -12.13
N LEU A 195 -10.38 -4.32 -12.44
CA LEU A 195 -9.51 -4.53 -13.61
C LEU A 195 -8.38 -5.51 -13.32
N ASN A 196 -7.89 -5.52 -12.09
CA ASN A 196 -6.75 -6.35 -11.71
C ASN A 196 -6.72 -6.55 -10.20
N LEU A 197 -6.22 -7.71 -9.78
CA LEU A 197 -5.94 -8.06 -8.39
C LEU A 197 -4.48 -8.48 -8.26
N ILE A 198 -3.71 -7.71 -7.48
CA ILE A 198 -2.36 -8.09 -7.06
C ILE A 198 -2.44 -8.56 -5.61
N GLU A 199 -1.98 -9.78 -5.34
CA GLU A 199 -1.80 -10.31 -3.98
C GLU A 199 -0.31 -10.56 -3.70
N ILE A 200 0.16 -10.07 -2.56
CA ILE A 200 1.51 -10.29 -2.06
C ILE A 200 1.40 -11.04 -0.74
N GLU A 201 1.91 -12.27 -0.72
CA GLU A 201 2.04 -13.10 0.47
C GLU A 201 3.48 -13.07 0.99
N VAL A 202 3.64 -12.75 2.27
CA VAL A 202 4.95 -12.56 2.88
C VAL A 202 5.23 -13.59 3.95
N THR A 203 6.31 -14.36 3.76
CA THR A 203 6.83 -15.27 4.77
C THR A 203 7.96 -14.61 5.57
N GLU A 204 7.89 -14.75 6.89
CA GLU A 204 9.00 -14.41 7.80
C GLU A 204 10.00 -15.57 7.84
N ASP A 205 11.30 -15.28 7.84
CA ASP A 205 12.37 -16.24 8.14
C ASP A 205 12.38 -16.70 9.61
#